data_AF-A0A6A3BHN3-F1
#
_entry.id   AF-A0A6A3BHN3-F1
#
_cell.length_a   1.000
_cell.length_b   1.000
_cell.length_c   1.000
_cell.angle_alpha   90.00
_cell.angle_beta   90.00
_cell.angle_gamma   90.00
#
_symmetry.space_group_name_H-M   'P 1'
#
loop_
_entity.id
_entity.type
_entity.pdbx_description
1 polymer ?
#
loop_
_entity_poly.entity_id
_entity_poly.type
_entity_poly.pdbx_seq_one_letter_code
_entity_poly.pdbx_strand_id
1 'polypeptide(L)'
;MYTFMFNFAKSRPDLGSELFLAWTAWVCVWTAILLFLLAILGACSIINRFTRVAGELFGLLIAMLFMQEAIKGLVDEFRVPERENKKLLEFQPSWRFANGMFALVLSFGLLFTALRSRKARSWRYGSGSLRGFIADYGVPLMVWYGRLFLYTDRKYSKRNSEAPFQS
;
A
#
# COMPACT_ATOMS: atom_id res chain seq x y z
N MET A 1 -3.01 -12.19 -6.48
CA MET A 1 -4.04 -13.05 -7.09
C MET A 1 -5.11 -12.25 -7.82
N TYR A 2 -5.79 -11.30 -7.16
CA TYR A 2 -6.85 -10.49 -7.80
C TYR A 2 -6.39 -9.76 -9.07
N THR A 3 -5.19 -9.18 -9.11
CA THR A 3 -4.64 -8.55 -10.33
C THR A 3 -4.48 -9.54 -11.48
N PHE A 4 -4.07 -10.78 -11.19
CA PHE A 4 -3.96 -11.85 -12.19
C PHE A 4 -5.34 -12.28 -12.69
N MET A 5 -6.28 -12.48 -11.77
CA MET A 5 -7.69 -12.78 -12.10
C MET A 5 -8.30 -11.70 -13.00
N PHE A 6 -8.03 -10.43 -12.71
CA PHE A 6 -8.52 -9.32 -13.52
C PHE A 6 -7.87 -9.32 -14.91
N ASN A 7 -6.56 -9.53 -15.00
CA ASN A 7 -5.88 -9.64 -16.29
C ASN A 7 -6.36 -10.85 -17.11
N PHE A 8 -6.72 -11.95 -16.44
CA PHE A 8 -7.29 -13.13 -17.07
C PHE A 8 -8.72 -12.89 -17.59
N ALA A 9 -9.57 -12.24 -16.80
CA ALA A 9 -10.91 -11.88 -17.24
C ALA A 9 -10.89 -10.84 -18.38
N LYS A 10 -9.97 -9.86 -18.29
CA LYS A 10 -9.81 -8.80 -19.29
C LYS A 10 -9.28 -9.30 -20.64
N SER A 11 -8.45 -10.34 -20.66
CA SER A 11 -7.89 -10.90 -21.90
C SER A 11 -8.88 -11.79 -22.67
N ARG A 12 -10.02 -12.11 -22.07
CA ARG A 12 -11.09 -12.93 -22.68
C ARG A 12 -12.19 -12.01 -23.22
N PRO A 13 -12.49 -12.07 -24.53
CA PRO A 13 -13.54 -11.23 -25.14
C PRO A 13 -14.94 -11.51 -24.55
N ASP A 14 -15.18 -12.73 -24.06
CA ASP A 14 -16.49 -13.17 -23.57
C ASP A 14 -16.80 -12.76 -22.11
N LEU A 15 -15.77 -12.42 -21.30
CA LEU A 15 -15.93 -12.04 -19.89
C LEU A 15 -15.89 -10.52 -19.70
N GLY A 16 -14.98 -9.83 -20.39
CA GLY A 16 -14.77 -8.40 -20.25
C GLY A 16 -14.47 -7.93 -18.81
N SER A 17 -14.40 -6.61 -18.59
CA SER A 17 -14.26 -6.02 -17.26
C SER A 17 -15.59 -5.93 -16.49
N GLU A 18 -16.71 -5.89 -17.22
CA GLU A 18 -18.07 -5.72 -16.68
C GLU A 18 -18.52 -6.95 -15.87
N LEU A 19 -18.25 -8.17 -16.35
CA LEU A 19 -18.66 -9.40 -15.66
C LEU A 19 -17.61 -9.94 -14.67
N PHE A 20 -16.50 -9.21 -14.46
CA PHE A 20 -15.44 -9.64 -13.54
C PHE A 20 -15.96 -9.93 -12.14
N LEU A 21 -16.87 -9.09 -11.63
CA LEU A 21 -17.39 -9.22 -10.26
C LEU A 21 -18.25 -10.49 -10.08
N ALA A 22 -19.12 -10.78 -11.05
CA ALA A 22 -19.95 -12.00 -11.03
C ALA A 22 -19.09 -13.25 -11.19
N TRP A 23 -18.07 -13.18 -12.06
CA TRP A 23 -17.14 -14.28 -12.26
C TRP A 23 -16.28 -14.56 -11.02
N THR A 24 -15.76 -13.53 -10.34
CA THR A 24 -15.00 -13.73 -9.10
C THR A 24 -15.87 -14.32 -7.98
N ALA A 25 -17.15 -13.94 -7.90
CA ALA A 25 -18.08 -14.55 -6.97
C ALA A 25 -18.24 -16.06 -7.24
N TRP A 26 -18.33 -16.48 -8.50
CA TRP A 26 -18.38 -17.91 -8.85
C TRP A 26 -17.08 -18.65 -8.51
N VAL A 27 -15.92 -18.02 -8.72
CA VAL A 27 -14.62 -18.56 -8.28
C VAL A 27 -14.60 -18.75 -6.76
N CYS A 28 -15.16 -17.81 -5.99
CA CYS A 28 -15.29 -17.94 -4.53
C CYS A 28 -16.20 -19.12 -4.12
N VAL A 29 -17.30 -19.39 -4.84
CA VAL A 29 -18.17 -20.55 -4.57
C VAL A 29 -17.39 -21.86 -4.71
N TRP A 30 -16.64 -22.04 -5.80
CA TRP A 30 -15.79 -23.22 -5.98
C TRP A 30 -14.69 -23.33 -4.93
N THR A 31 -14.06 -22.21 -4.59
CA THR A 31 -13.03 -22.17 -3.54
C THR A 31 -13.60 -22.60 -2.19
N ALA A 32 -14.80 -22.17 -1.83
CA ALA A 32 -15.47 -22.56 -0.60
C ALA A 32 -15.80 -24.06 -0.57
N ILE A 33 -16.34 -24.60 -1.66
CA ILE A 33 -16.64 -26.04 -1.77
C ILE A 33 -15.37 -26.89 -1.59
N LEU A 34 -14.26 -26.49 -2.24
CA LEU A 34 -12.98 -27.18 -2.09
C LEU A 34 -12.45 -27.08 -0.65
N LEU A 35 -12.54 -25.92 0.00
CA LEU A 35 -12.14 -25.76 1.40
C LEU A 35 -12.95 -26.67 2.34
N PHE A 36 -14.27 -26.78 2.14
CA PHE A 36 -15.11 -27.71 2.91
C PHE A 36 -14.69 -29.16 2.70
N LEU A 37 -14.43 -29.55 1.46
CA LEU A 37 -13.98 -30.91 1.13
C LEU A 37 -12.62 -31.22 1.78
N LEU A 38 -11.65 -30.31 1.67
CA LEU A 38 -10.32 -30.46 2.28
C LEU A 38 -10.38 -30.52 3.82
N ALA A 39 -11.31 -29.78 4.43
CA ALA A 39 -11.53 -29.82 5.87
C ALA A 39 -12.06 -31.19 6.33
N ILE A 40 -13.02 -31.77 5.61
CA ILE A 40 -13.59 -33.10 5.92
C ILE A 40 -12.53 -34.20 5.69
N LEU A 41 -11.72 -34.09 4.64
CA LEU A 41 -10.64 -35.05 4.34
C LEU A 41 -9.41 -34.93 5.26
N GLY A 42 -9.41 -34.00 6.22
CA GLY A 42 -8.34 -33.88 7.22
C GLY A 42 -7.00 -33.35 6.67
N ALA A 43 -7.03 -32.62 5.54
CA ALA A 43 -5.85 -32.03 4.92
C ALA A 43 -5.12 -31.05 5.85
N CYS A 44 -5.79 -30.51 6.87
CA CYS A 44 -5.18 -29.68 7.91
C CYS A 44 -4.05 -30.38 8.69
N SER A 45 -4.01 -31.72 8.72
CA SER A 45 -2.92 -32.46 9.38
C SER A 45 -1.58 -32.39 8.62
N ILE A 46 -1.60 -32.14 7.30
CA ILE A 46 -0.38 -32.12 6.47
C ILE A 46 0.49 -30.87 6.70
N ILE A 47 -0.12 -29.79 7.22
CA ILE A 47 0.53 -28.48 7.34
C ILE A 47 1.71 -28.53 8.33
N ASN A 48 1.61 -29.33 9.40
CA ASN A 48 2.66 -29.46 10.41
C ASN A 48 3.93 -30.15 9.89
N ARG A 49 3.89 -30.77 8.70
CA ARG A 49 5.03 -31.48 8.11
C ARG A 49 5.93 -30.60 7.24
N PHE A 50 5.41 -29.50 6.67
CA PHE A 50 6.12 -28.71 5.66
C PHE A 50 6.32 -27.22 6.01
N THR A 51 5.84 -26.75 7.16
CA THR A 51 5.71 -25.30 7.43
C THR A 51 6.98 -24.55 7.78
N ARG A 52 8.02 -25.17 8.38
CA ARG A 52 9.14 -24.38 8.89
C ARG A 52 9.97 -23.75 7.76
N VAL A 53 10.49 -24.56 6.85
CA VAL A 53 11.29 -24.09 5.69
C VAL A 53 10.42 -23.33 4.69
N ALA A 54 9.21 -23.85 4.40
CA ALA A 54 8.29 -23.19 3.48
C ALA A 54 7.81 -21.83 4.01
N GLY A 55 7.60 -21.69 5.33
CA GLY A 55 7.17 -20.45 5.96
C GLY A 55 8.22 -19.34 5.88
N GLU A 56 9.50 -19.67 6.08
CA GLU A 56 10.60 -18.72 5.92
C GLU A 56 10.76 -18.25 4.47
N LEU A 57 10.72 -19.18 3.51
CA LEU A 57 10.76 -18.88 2.08
C LEU A 57 9.56 -18.03 1.62
N PHE A 58 8.36 -18.41 2.05
CA PHE A 58 7.14 -17.67 1.71
C PHE A 58 7.15 -16.26 2.33
N GLY A 59 7.57 -16.13 3.59
CA GLY A 59 7.72 -14.84 4.25
C GLY A 59 8.73 -13.93 3.53
N LEU A 60 9.87 -14.47 3.10
CA LEU A 60 10.86 -13.75 2.30
C LEU A 60 10.28 -13.29 0.95
N LEU A 61 9.56 -14.16 0.26
CA LEU A 61 8.94 -13.84 -1.03
C LEU A 61 7.91 -12.72 -0.91
N ILE A 62 7.07 -12.74 0.13
CA ILE A 62 6.11 -11.67 0.38
C ILE A 62 6.82 -10.35 0.70
N ALA A 63 7.89 -10.37 1.50
CA ALA A 63 8.68 -9.17 1.80
C ALA A 63 9.33 -8.59 0.52
N MET A 64 9.87 -9.44 -0.35
CA MET A 64 10.46 -9.03 -1.62
C MET A 64 9.43 -8.41 -2.56
N LEU A 65 8.26 -9.04 -2.71
CA LEU A 65 7.17 -8.50 -3.55
C LEU A 65 6.65 -7.16 -3.00
N PHE A 66 6.48 -7.02 -1.68
CA PHE A 66 6.08 -5.74 -1.09
C PHE A 66 7.12 -4.64 -1.29
N MET A 67 8.41 -4.96 -1.18
CA MET A 67 9.47 -3.99 -1.45
C MET A 67 9.46 -3.55 -2.93
N GLN A 68 9.25 -4.48 -3.86
CA GLN A 68 9.11 -4.17 -5.29
C GLN A 68 7.91 -3.25 -5.55
N GLU A 69 6.74 -3.56 -5.00
CA GLU A 69 5.54 -2.72 -5.17
C GLU A 69 5.70 -1.34 -4.51
N ALA A 70 6.41 -1.25 -3.38
CA ALA A 70 6.75 0.03 -2.76
C ALA A 70 7.65 0.89 -3.66
N ILE A 71 8.66 0.29 -4.29
CA ILE A 71 9.54 0.99 -5.24
C ILE A 71 8.77 1.42 -6.48
N LYS A 72 7.92 0.54 -7.04
CA LYS A 72 7.05 0.90 -8.19
C LYS A 72 6.13 2.06 -7.84
N GLY A 73 5.44 2.02 -6.71
CA GLY A 73 4.57 3.11 -6.26
C GLY A 73 5.32 4.43 -6.08
N LEU A 74 6.58 4.38 -5.62
CA LEU A 74 7.41 5.57 -5.49
C LEU A 74 7.87 6.13 -6.84
N VAL A 75 8.20 5.26 -7.80
CA VAL A 75 8.55 5.66 -9.17
C VAL A 75 7.34 6.19 -9.94
N ASP A 76 6.16 5.62 -9.71
CA ASP A 76 4.92 6.02 -10.37
C ASP A 76 4.50 7.44 -10.02
N GLU A 77 4.88 7.98 -8.84
CA GLU A 77 4.65 9.39 -8.49
C GLU A 77 5.42 10.37 -9.38
N PHE A 78 6.56 9.95 -9.95
CA PHE A 78 7.31 10.75 -10.92
C PHE A 78 6.75 10.63 -12.34
N ARG A 79 5.87 9.67 -12.58
CA ARG A 79 5.31 9.37 -13.91
C ARG A 79 3.92 10.00 -14.04
N VAL A 80 3.55 10.34 -15.26
CA VAL A 80 2.20 10.83 -15.54
C VAL A 80 1.27 9.61 -15.66
N PRO A 81 0.18 9.53 -14.87
CA PRO A 81 -0.80 8.47 -15.04
C PRO A 81 -1.41 8.52 -16.44
N GLU A 82 -1.33 7.42 -17.19
CA GLU A 82 -1.82 7.34 -18.58
C GLU A 82 -3.34 7.58 -18.71
N ARG A 83 -4.07 7.48 -17.59
CA ARG A 83 -5.53 7.60 -17.54
C ARG A 83 -6.03 9.00 -17.17
N GLU A 84 -5.16 9.93 -16.83
CA GLU A 84 -5.57 11.28 -16.40
C GLU A 84 -5.29 12.36 -17.45
N ASN A 85 -6.02 13.48 -17.35
CA ASN A 85 -5.94 14.58 -18.30
C ASN A 85 -4.57 15.26 -18.24
N LYS A 86 -3.72 15.00 -19.24
CA LYS A 86 -2.35 15.57 -19.38
C LYS A 86 -2.27 17.12 -19.38
N LYS A 87 -3.40 17.83 -19.41
CA LYS A 87 -3.49 19.30 -19.38
C LYS A 87 -3.59 19.90 -17.97
N LEU A 88 -3.70 19.09 -16.92
CA LEU A 88 -3.76 19.58 -15.54
C LEU A 88 -2.41 20.19 -15.11
N LEU A 89 -2.46 21.29 -14.34
CA LEU A 89 -1.29 21.96 -13.75
C LEU A 89 -0.42 21.01 -12.92
N GLU A 90 -1.03 19.97 -12.35
CA GLU A 90 -0.37 18.93 -11.56
C GLU A 90 0.63 18.09 -12.38
N PHE A 91 0.48 18.04 -13.71
CA PHE A 91 1.39 17.34 -14.62
C PHE A 91 2.45 18.22 -15.28
N GLN A 92 2.58 19.48 -14.85
CA GLN A 92 3.73 20.29 -15.25
C GLN A 92 5.04 19.67 -14.72
N PRO A 93 6.15 19.72 -15.47
CA PRO A 93 7.41 19.07 -15.08
C PRO A 93 7.93 19.51 -13.69
N SER A 94 7.78 20.80 -13.35
CA SER A 94 8.20 21.36 -12.06
C SER A 94 7.37 20.83 -10.89
N TRP A 95 6.05 20.76 -11.04
CA TRP A 95 5.14 20.28 -9.98
C TRP A 95 5.27 18.78 -9.76
N ARG A 96 5.45 18.00 -10.83
CA ARG A 96 5.74 16.56 -10.75
C ARG A 96 7.02 16.25 -10.01
N PHE A 97 8.09 16.97 -10.32
CA PHE A 97 9.37 16.78 -9.65
C PHE A 97 9.26 17.12 -8.16
N ALA A 98 8.59 18.23 -7.82
CA ALA A 98 8.34 18.61 -6.43
C ALA A 98 7.52 17.53 -5.68
N ASN A 99 6.42 17.04 -6.26
CA ASN A 99 5.57 16.01 -5.66
C ASN A 99 6.31 14.69 -5.47
N GLY A 100 7.06 14.23 -6.48
CA GLY A 100 7.84 13.00 -6.37
C GLY A 100 8.97 13.10 -5.33
N MET A 101 9.68 14.23 -5.27
CA MET A 101 10.69 14.48 -4.24
C MET A 101 10.06 14.54 -2.84
N PHE A 102 8.89 15.13 -2.72
CA PHE A 102 8.13 15.17 -1.47
C PHE A 102 7.67 13.77 -1.03
N ALA A 103 7.20 12.94 -1.97
CA ALA A 103 6.85 11.55 -1.71
C ALA A 103 8.05 10.70 -1.26
N LEU A 104 9.24 10.92 -1.83
CA LEU A 104 10.49 10.30 -1.36
C LEU A 104 10.76 10.64 0.11
N VAL A 105 10.74 11.93 0.45
CA VAL A 105 10.99 12.40 1.82
C VAL A 105 9.98 11.80 2.79
N LEU A 106 8.68 11.81 2.46
CA LEU A 106 7.66 11.22 3.31
C LEU A 106 7.81 9.70 3.46
N SER A 107 8.15 8.99 2.38
CA SER A 107 8.34 7.52 2.41
C SER A 107 9.53 7.13 3.29
N PHE A 108 10.69 7.75 3.09
CA PHE A 108 11.87 7.52 3.95
C PHE A 108 11.64 7.98 5.39
N GLY A 109 10.92 9.09 5.60
CA GLY A 109 10.53 9.57 6.91
C GLY A 109 9.64 8.58 7.66
N LEU A 110 8.64 8.01 7.00
CA LEU A 110 7.79 6.95 7.55
C LEU A 110 8.59 5.69 7.87
N LEU A 111 9.46 5.26 6.96
CA LEU A 111 10.33 4.10 7.17
C LEU A 111 11.24 4.29 8.40
N PHE A 112 11.90 5.44 8.50
CA PHE A 112 12.78 5.74 9.63
C PHE A 112 12.00 5.77 10.94
N THR A 113 10.83 6.44 10.97
CA THR A 113 9.97 6.51 12.15
C THR A 113 9.44 5.13 12.54
N ALA A 114 9.07 4.27 11.58
CA ALA A 114 8.66 2.90 11.84
C ALA A 114 9.79 2.06 12.45
N LEU A 115 11.01 2.17 11.93
CA LEU A 115 12.19 1.50 12.49
C LEU A 115 12.51 2.01 13.91
N ARG A 116 12.34 3.31 14.14
CA ARG A 116 12.51 3.93 15.47
C ARG A 116 11.42 3.48 16.44
N SER A 117 10.17 3.40 16.01
CA SER A 117 9.03 2.90 16.80
C SER A 117 9.26 1.45 17.24
N ARG A 118 9.74 0.58 16.34
CA ARG A 118 10.14 -0.80 16.70
C ARG A 118 11.27 -0.85 17.73
N LYS A 119 12.27 0.05 17.62
CA LYS A 119 13.38 0.16 18.58
C LYS A 119 13.01 0.92 19.87
N ALA A 120 11.88 1.62 19.90
CA ALA A 120 11.46 2.42 21.05
C ALA A 120 11.21 1.54 22.28
N ARG A 121 10.79 0.28 22.09
CA ARG A 121 10.51 -0.67 23.18
C ARG A 121 11.74 -0.98 24.05
N SER A 122 12.95 -0.93 23.49
CA SER A 122 14.22 -1.16 24.22
C SER A 122 14.90 0.13 24.69
N TRP A 123 14.28 1.30 24.52
CA TRP A 123 14.91 2.57 24.87
C TRP A 123 14.95 2.76 26.39
N ARG A 124 16.11 3.19 26.91
CA ARG A 124 16.40 3.37 28.34
C ARG A 124 15.93 4.73 28.92
N TYR A 125 15.63 5.71 28.06
CA TYR A 125 15.40 7.11 28.47
C TYR A 125 13.92 7.53 28.44
N GLY A 126 12.97 6.62 28.67
CA GLY A 126 11.52 6.94 28.68
C GLY A 126 10.74 6.21 29.76
N SER A 127 9.67 6.83 30.27
CA SER A 127 8.74 6.19 31.21
C SER A 127 8.04 5.00 30.53
N GLY A 128 7.74 3.94 31.29
CA GLY A 128 7.22 2.68 30.73
C GLY A 128 5.94 2.83 29.91
N SER A 129 5.05 3.74 30.33
CA SER A 129 3.78 4.02 29.66
C SER A 129 3.95 4.81 28.35
N LEU A 130 4.74 5.89 28.37
CA LEU A 130 5.03 6.70 27.18
C LEU A 130 5.79 5.89 26.11
N ARG A 131 6.69 5.01 26.56
CA ARG A 131 7.45 4.11 25.70
C ARG A 131 6.56 3.07 24.99
N GLY A 132 5.59 2.51 25.71
CA GLY A 132 4.59 1.60 25.13
C GLY A 132 3.75 2.32 24.06
N PHE A 133 3.25 3.52 24.38
CA PHE A 133 2.47 4.31 23.45
C PHE A 133 3.21 4.64 22.14
N ILE A 134 4.48 5.07 22.21
CA ILE A 134 5.28 5.38 21.01
C ILE A 134 5.64 4.12 20.21
N ALA A 135 5.84 2.99 20.89
CA ALA A 135 6.15 1.72 20.24
C ALA A 135 4.95 1.13 19.48
N ASP A 136 3.74 1.28 20.03
CA ASP A 136 2.52 0.71 19.44
C ASP A 136 1.85 1.67 18.44
N TYR A 137 1.90 2.99 18.68
CA TYR A 137 1.22 3.99 17.86
C TYR A 137 2.13 4.86 16.98
N GLY A 138 3.45 4.66 16.99
CA GLY A 138 4.39 5.49 16.23
C GLY A 138 4.13 5.51 14.72
N VAL A 139 3.75 4.37 14.14
CA VAL A 139 3.43 4.28 12.70
C VAL A 139 2.08 4.94 12.37
N PRO A 140 0.96 4.63 13.05
CA PRO A 140 -0.31 5.34 12.85
C PRO A 140 -0.22 6.87 13.05
N LEU A 141 0.50 7.32 14.07
CA LEU A 141 0.68 8.76 14.34
C LEU A 141 1.43 9.46 13.22
N MET A 142 2.46 8.82 12.65
CA MET A 142 3.23 9.39 11.54
C MET A 142 2.39 9.49 10.26
N VAL A 143 1.54 8.49 9.99
CA VAL A 143 0.59 8.55 8.86
C VAL A 143 -0.41 9.68 9.05
N TRP A 144 -0.94 9.85 10.26
CA TRP A 144 -1.87 10.94 10.57
C TRP A 144 -1.22 12.32 10.38
N TYR A 145 -0.02 12.50 10.93
CA TYR A 145 0.74 13.75 10.77
C TYR A 145 1.07 14.04 9.30
N GLY A 146 1.56 13.04 8.55
CA GLY A 146 1.85 13.19 7.12
C GLY A 146 0.61 13.57 6.30
N ARG A 147 -0.55 12.97 6.61
CA ARG A 147 -1.82 13.32 5.98
C ARG A 147 -2.27 14.74 6.32
N LEU A 148 -2.14 15.15 7.59
CA LEU A 148 -2.51 16.50 8.03
C LEU A 148 -1.64 17.56 7.35
N PHE A 149 -0.33 17.31 7.26
CA PHE A 149 0.61 18.17 6.56
C PHE A 149 0.24 18.31 5.08
N LEU A 150 0.03 17.20 4.38
CA LEU A 150 -0.40 17.17 2.96
C LEU A 150 -1.74 17.88 2.72
N TYR A 151 -2.69 17.71 3.64
CA TYR A 151 -3.99 18.37 3.54
C TYR A 151 -3.85 19.88 3.68
N THR A 152 -3.01 20.32 4.62
CA THR A 152 -2.73 21.74 4.86
C THR A 152 -2.06 22.35 3.62
N ASP A 153 -1.02 21.72 3.11
CA ASP A 153 -0.29 22.15 1.91
C ASP A 153 -1.22 22.27 0.67
N ARG A 154 -2.04 21.25 0.39
CA ARG A 154 -3.01 21.31 -0.72
C ARG A 154 -4.07 22.40 -0.53
N LYS A 155 -4.50 22.65 0.71
CA LYS A 155 -5.45 23.73 1.02
C LYS A 155 -4.84 25.11 0.79
N TYR A 156 -3.58 25.31 1.16
CA TYR A 156 -2.84 26.55 0.87
C TYR A 156 -2.63 26.74 -0.64
N SER A 157 -2.22 25.70 -1.35
CA SER A 157 -2.02 25.74 -2.81
C SER A 157 -3.31 26.12 -3.57
N LYS A 158 -4.46 25.50 -3.24
CA LYS A 158 -5.74 25.87 -3.86
C LYS A 158 -6.15 27.31 -3.57
N ARG A 159 -5.97 27.78 -2.33
CA ARG A 159 -6.32 29.16 -1.94
C ARG A 159 -5.52 30.21 -2.71
N ASN A 160 -4.22 29.97 -2.92
CA ASN A 160 -3.38 30.89 -3.71
C ASN A 160 -3.64 30.81 -5.23
N SER A 161 -4.24 29.73 -5.71
CA SER A 161 -4.65 29.58 -7.11
C SER A 161 -5.95 30.35 -7.42
N GLU A 162 -6.81 30.55 -6.41
CA GLU A 162 -8.13 31.19 -6.52
C GLU A 162 -8.11 32.69 -6.18
N ALA A 163 -7.03 33.20 -5.56
CA ALA A 163 -6.85 34.63 -5.33
C ALA A 163 -6.29 35.29 -6.61
N PRO A 164 -7.08 36.07 -7.38
CA PRO A 164 -6.52 36.82 -8.50
C PRO A 164 -5.50 37.81 -7.94
N PHE A 165 -4.34 37.83 -8.58
CA PHE A 165 -3.25 38.80 -8.38
C PHE A 165 -3.84 40.22 -8.44
N GLN A 166 -4.15 40.80 -7.28
CA GLN A 166 -4.32 42.24 -7.15
C GLN A 166 -2.94 42.85 -6.89
N SER A 167 -2.24 43.19 -7.98
CA SER A 167 -1.28 44.29 -8.02
C SER A 167 -1.15 44.80 -9.44
#